data_AF-A0A7L3VZW0-F1
#
_entry.id   AF-A0A7L3VZW0-F1
#
_cell.length_a   1.000
_cell.length_b   1.000
_cell.length_c   1.000
_cell.angle_alpha   90.00
_cell.angle_beta   90.00
_cell.angle_gamma   90.00
#
_symmetry.space_group_name_H-M   'P 1'
#
loop_
_entity.id
_entity.type
_entity.pdbx_description
1 polymer ?
#
loop_
_entity_poly.entity_id
_entity_poly.type
_entity_poly.pdbx_seq_one_letter_code
_entity_poly.pdbx_strand_id
1 'polypeptide(L)'
;MDSQEEKQAQPFTDIFDEDEAERSFLLSKPTCLIVFGKPGSGKKTLASKLAQRWNCIFIEASEVIKTNIQQRSEYGLQCQKLLCEGQSIPEELVTKMILQMIESPEVAHYGYVLTGFPSLSEEYMTIPQQIEKIRNLKLKPDFLITIKCPDHELCQRISGQRQNPDSGVIYQRSQWDPKVTDKRKKEKDQDEEEDEEEEEEEEEEEEEEEEEQDEEEEGEEDETGEGRRKKKEPFHHLVQRPEDFLENAEKRIGIYKDIIRPHLEGLLAYQDCRCLIEVDGSQEPDHVLEVTSDKNSTCIYCYFNKQDELLRALSSYKLIAPRYRWRRSRWGQVCPVALKEGDIVMGNPEFAVSFLGKMYVLSCQEALNKFVLNPRPYLLPPMPVPPCKVFVFGPPFSGRTTICNEIAQNYKGKV
;
A
#
# COMPACT_ATOMS: atom_id res chain seq x y z
N MET A 1 -39.54 23.54 48.22
CA MET A 1 -39.16 23.86 46.83
C MET A 1 -38.18 22.79 46.43
N ASP A 2 -38.70 21.73 45.83
CA ASP A 2 -37.95 20.59 45.35
C ASP A 2 -37.15 21.00 44.12
N SER A 3 -35.82 21.00 44.23
CA SER A 3 -34.92 21.01 43.08
C SER A 3 -34.35 19.61 42.97
N GLN A 4 -34.90 18.87 42.02
CA GLN A 4 -34.55 17.49 41.68
C GLN A 4 -33.04 17.36 41.45
N GLU A 5 -32.42 16.48 42.24
CA GLU A 5 -31.18 15.82 41.86
C GLU A 5 -31.42 15.08 40.54
N GLU A 6 -30.85 15.58 39.44
CA GLU A 6 -30.66 14.78 38.24
C GLU A 6 -29.67 13.67 38.56
N LYS A 7 -30.21 12.52 38.97
CA LYS A 7 -29.52 11.23 39.01
C LYS A 7 -28.80 11.05 37.67
N GLN A 8 -27.46 11.09 37.70
CA GLN A 8 -26.63 10.56 36.63
C GLN A 8 -27.03 9.09 36.42
N ALA A 9 -27.84 8.85 35.40
CA ALA A 9 -28.19 7.51 34.99
C ALA A 9 -26.96 6.88 34.33
N GLN A 10 -26.52 5.79 34.97
CA GLN A 10 -25.59 4.75 34.51
C GLN A 10 -24.09 5.00 34.75
N PRO A 11 -23.58 4.66 35.95
CA PRO A 11 -22.16 4.60 36.28
C PRO A 11 -21.48 3.26 35.87
N PHE A 12 -22.16 2.44 35.06
CA PHE A 12 -21.74 1.08 34.70
C PHE A 12 -22.03 0.76 33.23
N THR A 13 -21.79 1.71 32.34
CA THR A 13 -21.67 1.43 30.91
C THR A 13 -20.19 1.40 30.58
N ASP A 14 -19.71 0.23 30.16
CA ASP A 14 -18.37 0.10 29.63
C ASP A 14 -18.25 1.03 28.42
N ILE A 15 -17.31 1.98 28.50
CA ILE A 15 -17.03 2.96 27.44
C ILE A 15 -16.26 2.27 26.29
N PHE A 16 -15.81 1.04 26.54
CA PHE A 16 -15.27 0.08 25.58
C PHE A 16 -16.20 -1.15 25.57
N ASP A 17 -17.45 -0.96 25.19
CA ASP A 17 -18.34 -2.09 24.89
C ASP A 17 -17.69 -2.92 23.77
N GLU A 18 -17.05 -4.04 24.16
CA GLU A 18 -16.38 -4.96 23.25
C GLU A 18 -17.36 -5.43 22.16
N ASP A 19 -18.64 -5.59 22.49
CA ASP A 19 -19.69 -5.95 21.54
C ASP A 19 -19.97 -4.81 20.56
N GLU A 20 -19.92 -3.54 20.99
CA GLU A 20 -20.07 -2.38 20.10
C GLU A 20 -18.85 -2.23 19.19
N ALA A 21 -17.63 -2.42 19.73
CA ALA A 21 -16.40 -2.40 18.96
C ALA A 21 -16.37 -3.53 17.93
N GLU A 22 -16.74 -4.76 18.32
CA GLU A 22 -16.83 -5.91 17.44
C GLU A 22 -17.91 -5.71 16.37
N ARG A 23 -19.11 -5.22 16.74
CA ARG A 23 -20.14 -4.85 15.75
C ARG A 23 -19.65 -3.79 14.79
N SER A 24 -18.95 -2.76 15.27
CA SER A 24 -18.40 -1.70 14.41
C SER A 24 -17.33 -2.24 13.45
N PHE A 25 -16.54 -3.23 13.87
CA PHE A 25 -15.55 -3.92 13.07
C PHE A 25 -16.21 -4.81 12.01
N LEU A 26 -17.22 -5.61 12.40
CA LEU A 26 -17.94 -6.51 11.50
C LEU A 26 -18.75 -5.72 10.44
N LEU A 27 -19.23 -4.52 10.80
CA LEU A 27 -19.90 -3.60 9.87
C LEU A 27 -18.93 -2.71 9.10
N SER A 28 -17.62 -2.75 9.42
CA SER A 28 -16.63 -1.95 8.72
C SER A 28 -16.41 -2.48 7.31
N LYS A 29 -16.25 -1.57 6.36
CA LYS A 29 -15.95 -1.92 4.98
C LYS A 29 -14.59 -2.64 4.91
N PRO A 30 -14.49 -3.76 4.17
CA PRO A 30 -13.23 -4.46 3.99
C PRO A 30 -12.26 -3.64 3.13
N THR A 31 -10.97 -3.97 3.22
CA THR A 31 -9.92 -3.23 2.53
C THR A 31 -9.89 -3.54 1.03
N CYS A 32 -9.91 -2.49 0.21
CA CYS A 32 -9.93 -2.63 -1.24
C CYS A 32 -8.74 -1.90 -1.88
N LEU A 33 -7.92 -2.60 -2.67
CA LEU A 33 -6.74 -2.04 -3.33
C LEU A 33 -6.80 -2.24 -4.85
N ILE A 34 -6.21 -1.30 -5.59
CA ILE A 34 -5.95 -1.46 -7.02
C ILE A 34 -4.47 -1.19 -7.28
N VAL A 35 -3.83 -2.08 -8.04
CA VAL A 35 -2.42 -1.95 -8.42
C VAL A 35 -2.29 -1.59 -9.90
N PHE A 36 -1.80 -0.39 -10.16
CA PHE A 36 -1.44 0.13 -11.47
C PHE A 36 0.06 0.03 -11.72
N GLY A 37 0.42 -0.08 -12.99
CA GLY A 37 1.81 -0.13 -13.40
C GLY A 37 1.94 -0.55 -14.85
N LYS A 38 3.01 -0.06 -15.48
CA LYS A 38 3.39 -0.40 -16.85
C LYS A 38 3.49 -1.93 -17.03
N PRO A 39 3.30 -2.47 -18.24
CA PRO A 39 3.61 -3.88 -18.52
C PRO A 39 5.02 -4.25 -18.05
N GLY A 40 5.21 -5.45 -17.51
CA GLY A 40 6.51 -5.90 -17.00
C GLY A 40 6.92 -5.40 -15.61
N SER A 41 6.19 -4.45 -15.00
CA SER A 41 6.54 -3.86 -13.69
C SER A 41 6.44 -4.79 -12.47
N GLY A 42 5.96 -6.02 -12.63
CA GLY A 42 5.78 -6.96 -11.50
C GLY A 42 4.47 -6.76 -10.72
N LYS A 43 3.52 -5.98 -11.25
CA LYS A 43 2.21 -5.72 -10.63
C LYS A 43 1.46 -6.98 -10.16
N LYS A 44 1.50 -8.06 -10.94
CA LYS A 44 0.86 -9.34 -10.58
C LYS A 44 1.48 -9.93 -9.31
N THR A 45 2.81 -9.97 -9.27
CA THR A 45 3.55 -10.51 -8.12
C THR A 45 3.28 -9.70 -6.86
N LEU A 46 3.34 -8.36 -6.96
CA LEU A 46 3.05 -7.48 -5.84
C LEU A 46 1.60 -7.66 -5.36
N ALA A 47 0.63 -7.61 -6.28
CA ALA A 47 -0.78 -7.73 -5.95
C ALA A 47 -1.14 -9.09 -5.33
N SER A 48 -0.53 -10.19 -5.80
CA SER A 48 -0.70 -11.53 -5.22
C SER A 48 -0.17 -11.59 -3.80
N LYS A 49 1.06 -11.10 -3.56
CA LYS A 49 1.65 -11.07 -2.22
C LYS A 49 0.86 -10.15 -1.27
N LEU A 50 0.38 -9.00 -1.75
CA LEU A 50 -0.51 -8.11 -0.99
C LEU A 50 -1.83 -8.79 -0.62
N ALA A 51 -2.47 -9.49 -1.56
CA ALA A 51 -3.71 -10.21 -1.31
C ALA A 51 -3.55 -11.28 -0.23
N GLN A 52 -2.47 -12.07 -0.30
CA GLN A 52 -2.11 -13.05 0.72
C GLN A 52 -1.87 -12.40 2.08
N ARG A 53 -1.08 -11.32 2.10
CA ARG A 53 -0.74 -10.64 3.34
C ARG A 53 -1.98 -10.04 3.97
N TRP A 54 -2.80 -9.31 3.22
CA TRP A 54 -3.96 -8.57 3.74
C TRP A 54 -5.23 -9.42 3.87
N ASN A 55 -5.15 -10.71 3.51
CA ASN A 55 -6.28 -11.63 3.48
C ASN A 55 -7.44 -11.08 2.64
N CYS A 56 -7.11 -10.61 1.44
CA CYS A 56 -8.05 -10.09 0.45
C CYS A 56 -8.13 -11.03 -0.74
N ILE A 57 -9.21 -10.94 -1.51
CA ILE A 57 -9.36 -11.71 -2.75
C ILE A 57 -8.47 -11.09 -3.84
N PHE A 58 -7.59 -11.89 -4.43
CA PHE A 58 -6.78 -11.47 -5.57
C PHE A 58 -7.61 -11.53 -6.85
N ILE A 59 -7.77 -10.39 -7.53
CA ILE A 59 -8.55 -10.28 -8.77
C ILE A 59 -7.63 -9.89 -9.91
N GLU A 60 -7.43 -10.82 -10.84
CA GLU A 60 -6.74 -10.64 -12.11
C GLU A 60 -7.49 -11.42 -13.20
N ALA A 61 -7.53 -10.89 -14.42
CA ALA A 61 -8.18 -11.54 -15.57
C ALA A 61 -7.84 -13.04 -15.69
N SER A 62 -6.55 -13.39 -15.65
CA SER A 62 -6.11 -14.79 -15.83
C SER A 62 -6.60 -15.71 -14.72
N GLU A 63 -6.69 -15.21 -13.49
CA GLU A 63 -7.14 -15.98 -12.33
C GLU A 63 -8.66 -16.13 -12.35
N VAL A 64 -9.37 -15.04 -12.63
CA VAL A 64 -10.84 -15.04 -12.76
C VAL A 64 -11.30 -16.01 -13.85
N ILE A 65 -10.62 -16.04 -15.00
CA ILE A 65 -10.91 -17.01 -16.08
C ILE A 65 -10.71 -18.44 -15.58
N LYS A 66 -9.57 -18.74 -14.95
CA LYS A 66 -9.27 -20.09 -14.43
C LYS A 66 -10.30 -20.54 -13.40
N THR A 67 -10.63 -19.69 -12.44
CA THR A 67 -11.64 -19.98 -11.40
C THR A 67 -13.01 -20.26 -12.02
N ASN A 68 -13.45 -19.45 -13.00
CA ASN A 68 -14.72 -19.66 -13.69
C ASN A 68 -14.75 -20.99 -14.47
N ILE A 69 -13.66 -21.34 -15.16
CA ILE A 69 -13.53 -22.62 -15.87
C ILE A 69 -13.59 -23.80 -14.88
N GLN A 70 -12.86 -23.72 -13.76
CA GLN A 70 -12.85 -24.75 -12.72
C GLN A 70 -14.23 -24.95 -12.09
N GLN A 71 -14.94 -23.85 -11.80
CA GLN A 71 -16.30 -23.86 -11.26
C GLN A 71 -17.36 -24.26 -12.29
N ARG A 72 -17.00 -24.40 -13.57
CA ARG A 72 -17.92 -24.67 -14.69
C ARG A 72 -19.09 -23.67 -14.74
N SER A 73 -18.80 -22.39 -14.46
CA SER A 73 -19.77 -21.32 -14.58
C SER A 73 -20.17 -21.12 -16.05
N GLU A 74 -21.27 -20.41 -16.32
CA GLU A 74 -21.69 -20.09 -17.68
C GLU A 74 -20.57 -19.40 -18.48
N TYR A 75 -19.91 -18.41 -17.87
CA TYR A 75 -18.76 -17.74 -18.46
C TYR A 75 -17.55 -18.66 -18.61
N GLY A 76 -17.31 -19.55 -17.64
CA GLY A 76 -16.25 -20.55 -17.69
C GLY A 76 -16.39 -21.51 -18.87
N LEU A 77 -17.60 -22.01 -19.12
CA LEU A 77 -17.89 -22.89 -20.26
C LEU A 77 -17.70 -22.18 -21.60
N GLN A 78 -18.10 -20.91 -21.70
CA GLN A 78 -17.85 -20.08 -22.88
C GLN A 78 -16.35 -19.86 -23.12
N CYS A 79 -15.60 -19.51 -22.07
CA CYS A 79 -14.15 -19.35 -22.15
C CYS A 79 -13.47 -20.67 -22.58
N GLN A 80 -13.87 -21.79 -21.97
CA GLN A 80 -13.30 -23.10 -22.28
C GLN A 80 -13.55 -23.47 -23.75
N LYS A 81 -14.76 -23.25 -24.26
CA LYS A 81 -15.09 -23.49 -25.67
C LYS A 81 -14.19 -22.67 -26.61
N LEU A 82 -14.09 -21.35 -26.39
CA LEU A 82 -13.27 -20.45 -27.21
C LEU A 82 -11.79 -20.87 -27.20
N LEU A 83 -11.25 -21.19 -26.02
CA LEU A 83 -9.87 -21.64 -25.88
C LEU A 83 -9.61 -22.98 -26.59
N CYS A 84 -10.54 -23.93 -26.49
CA CYS A 84 -10.44 -25.21 -27.21
C CYS A 84 -10.51 -25.06 -28.73
N GLU A 85 -11.20 -24.03 -29.23
CA GLU A 85 -11.25 -23.65 -30.65
C GLU A 85 -10.03 -22.85 -31.11
N GLY A 86 -9.09 -22.53 -30.20
CA GLY A 86 -7.90 -21.73 -30.49
C GLY A 86 -8.19 -20.22 -30.64
N GLN A 87 -9.34 -19.76 -30.15
CA GLN A 87 -9.76 -18.36 -30.21
C GLN A 87 -9.34 -17.60 -28.95
N SER A 88 -9.13 -16.29 -29.09
CA SER A 88 -8.93 -15.39 -27.94
C SER A 88 -10.24 -15.17 -27.19
N ILE A 89 -10.13 -14.98 -25.87
CA ILE A 89 -11.29 -14.64 -25.04
C ILE A 89 -11.62 -13.15 -25.25
N PRO A 90 -12.87 -12.79 -25.64
CA PRO A 90 -13.27 -11.40 -25.82
C PRO A 90 -13.11 -10.58 -24.55
N GLU A 91 -12.63 -9.34 -24.69
CA GLU A 91 -12.46 -8.40 -23.58
C GLU A 91 -13.76 -8.14 -22.80
N GLU A 92 -14.90 -8.10 -23.50
CA GLU A 92 -16.23 -7.97 -22.87
C GLU A 92 -16.47 -9.07 -21.83
N LEU A 93 -16.14 -10.31 -22.17
CA LEU A 93 -16.37 -11.46 -21.31
C LEU A 93 -15.50 -11.36 -20.05
N VAL A 94 -14.22 -11.01 -20.22
CA VAL A 94 -13.27 -10.82 -19.13
C VAL A 94 -13.73 -9.71 -18.19
N THR A 95 -14.14 -8.56 -18.75
CA THR A 95 -14.62 -7.42 -17.97
C THR A 95 -15.85 -7.77 -17.15
N LYS A 96 -16.82 -8.49 -17.73
CA LYS A 96 -18.01 -8.97 -17.01
C LYS A 96 -17.65 -9.90 -15.85
N MET A 97 -16.75 -10.87 -16.07
CA MET A 97 -16.32 -11.77 -15.01
C MET A 97 -15.59 -11.03 -13.88
N ILE A 98 -14.73 -10.05 -14.18
CA ILE A 98 -14.05 -9.23 -13.17
C ILE A 98 -15.07 -8.46 -12.34
N LEU A 99 -16.02 -7.78 -12.97
CA LEU A 99 -17.05 -7.01 -12.27
C LEU A 99 -17.94 -7.91 -11.40
N GLN A 100 -18.31 -9.09 -11.89
CA GLN A 100 -19.05 -10.08 -11.11
C GLN A 100 -18.27 -10.55 -9.89
N MET A 101 -16.95 -10.78 -10.04
CA MET A 101 -16.09 -11.18 -8.92
C MET A 101 -16.00 -10.08 -7.87
N ILE A 102 -15.86 -8.81 -8.28
CA ILE A 102 -15.83 -7.66 -7.36
C ILE A 102 -17.14 -7.53 -6.57
N GLU A 103 -18.27 -7.90 -7.17
CA GLU A 103 -19.59 -7.89 -6.52
C GLU A 103 -19.92 -9.16 -5.72
N SER A 104 -18.98 -10.12 -5.64
CA SER A 104 -19.19 -11.37 -4.91
C SER A 104 -19.28 -11.17 -3.39
N PRO A 105 -19.96 -12.08 -2.66
CA PRO A 105 -20.03 -12.01 -1.20
C PRO A 105 -18.65 -12.19 -0.54
N GLU A 106 -17.74 -12.93 -1.18
CA GLU A 106 -16.37 -13.11 -0.69
C GLU A 106 -15.62 -11.78 -0.67
N VAL A 107 -15.71 -11.00 -1.75
CA VAL A 107 -15.11 -9.67 -1.82
C VAL A 107 -15.80 -8.70 -0.85
N ALA A 108 -17.11 -8.84 -0.64
CA ALA A 108 -17.83 -8.05 0.37
C ALA A 108 -17.35 -8.32 1.81
N HIS A 109 -16.81 -9.50 2.08
CA HIS A 109 -16.30 -9.88 3.40
C HIS A 109 -14.79 -9.63 3.57
N TYR A 110 -13.98 -10.01 2.58
CA TYR A 110 -12.52 -9.98 2.66
C TYR A 110 -11.88 -8.78 1.94
N GLY A 111 -12.63 -8.11 1.07
CA GLY A 111 -12.11 -7.07 0.20
C GLY A 111 -11.36 -7.65 -0.98
N TYR A 112 -10.68 -6.79 -1.76
CA TYR A 112 -10.03 -7.20 -2.99
C TYR A 112 -8.70 -6.49 -3.24
N VAL A 113 -7.83 -7.16 -3.98
CA VAL A 113 -6.66 -6.55 -4.65
C VAL A 113 -6.83 -6.75 -6.15
N LEU A 114 -7.14 -5.68 -6.87
CA LEU A 114 -7.39 -5.70 -8.31
C LEU A 114 -6.13 -5.31 -9.09
N THR A 115 -5.80 -6.08 -10.10
CA THR A 115 -4.74 -5.76 -11.07
C THR A 115 -5.22 -6.03 -12.49
N GLY A 116 -4.69 -5.28 -13.46
CA GLY A 116 -5.02 -5.46 -14.87
C GLY A 116 -6.33 -4.82 -15.34
N PHE A 117 -6.99 -4.03 -14.49
CA PHE A 117 -8.13 -3.17 -14.87
C PHE A 117 -7.84 -1.73 -14.40
N PRO A 118 -7.81 -0.72 -15.30
CA PRO A 118 -8.18 -0.80 -16.71
C PRO A 118 -7.18 -1.61 -17.55
N SER A 119 -7.69 -2.25 -18.60
CA SER A 119 -6.92 -3.01 -19.58
C SER A 119 -6.20 -2.07 -20.54
N LEU A 120 -5.23 -2.59 -21.30
CA LEU A 120 -4.60 -1.86 -22.42
C LEU A 120 -5.43 -1.89 -23.70
N SER A 121 -6.47 -2.73 -23.74
CA SER A 121 -7.33 -2.88 -24.89
C SER A 121 -8.49 -1.89 -24.80
N GLU A 122 -8.92 -1.36 -25.93
CA GLU A 122 -10.13 -0.57 -26.06
C GLU A 122 -11.12 -1.22 -27.06
N GLU A 123 -10.98 -2.52 -27.32
CA GLU A 123 -11.85 -3.28 -28.21
C GLU A 123 -13.29 -3.32 -27.71
N TYR A 124 -13.48 -3.39 -26.39
CA TYR A 124 -14.81 -3.37 -25.77
C TYR A 124 -15.18 -2.02 -25.16
N MET A 125 -14.27 -1.41 -24.39
CA MET A 125 -14.56 -0.23 -23.58
C MET A 125 -13.35 0.71 -23.57
N THR A 126 -13.59 2.01 -23.78
CA THR A 126 -12.50 2.99 -23.77
C THR A 126 -11.93 3.17 -22.36
N ILE A 127 -10.67 3.56 -22.23
CA ILE A 127 -10.02 3.76 -20.93
C ILE A 127 -10.81 4.72 -20.01
N PRO A 128 -11.38 5.84 -20.48
CA PRO A 128 -12.25 6.69 -19.66
C PRO A 128 -13.46 5.95 -19.09
N GLN A 129 -14.12 5.11 -19.89
CA GLN A 129 -15.27 4.32 -19.46
C GLN A 129 -14.86 3.25 -18.43
N GLN A 130 -13.69 2.61 -18.62
CA GLN A 130 -13.16 1.65 -17.65
C GLN A 130 -12.85 2.33 -16.30
N ILE A 131 -12.29 3.54 -16.32
CA ILE A 131 -12.04 4.33 -15.11
C ILE A 131 -13.35 4.78 -14.45
N GLU A 132 -14.35 5.15 -15.23
CA GLU A 132 -15.68 5.46 -14.70
C GLU A 132 -16.30 4.25 -13.99
N LYS A 133 -16.13 3.03 -14.53
CA LYS A 133 -16.54 1.80 -13.85
C LYS A 133 -15.83 1.63 -12.51
N ILE A 134 -14.52 1.88 -12.44
CA ILE A 134 -13.75 1.82 -11.18
C ILE A 134 -14.30 2.83 -10.15
N ARG A 135 -14.63 4.05 -10.58
CA ARG A 135 -15.18 5.10 -9.69
C ARG A 135 -16.56 4.73 -9.13
N ASN A 136 -17.35 4.01 -9.92
CA ASN A 136 -18.74 3.66 -9.62
C ASN A 136 -18.89 2.26 -8.98
N LEU A 137 -17.80 1.60 -8.60
CA LEU A 137 -17.86 0.35 -7.84
C LEU A 137 -18.58 0.57 -6.49
N LYS A 138 -19.42 -0.40 -6.10
CA LYS A 138 -20.10 -0.41 -4.79
C LYS A 138 -19.08 -0.35 -3.66
N LEU A 139 -18.06 -1.21 -3.74
CA LEU A 139 -16.89 -1.18 -2.88
C LEU A 139 -15.80 -0.36 -3.56
N LYS A 140 -15.73 0.93 -3.22
CA LYS A 140 -14.70 1.82 -3.77
C LYS A 140 -13.29 1.38 -3.34
N PRO A 141 -12.24 1.59 -4.15
CA PRO A 141 -10.89 1.34 -3.71
C PRO A 141 -10.48 2.29 -2.58
N ASP A 142 -9.88 1.75 -1.52
CA ASP A 142 -9.28 2.51 -0.42
C ASP A 142 -7.85 2.93 -0.73
N PHE A 143 -7.13 2.12 -1.52
CA PHE A 143 -5.74 2.38 -1.89
C PHE A 143 -5.52 2.14 -3.39
N LEU A 144 -4.83 3.07 -4.03
CA LEU A 144 -4.33 2.96 -5.39
C LEU A 144 -2.82 2.91 -5.33
N ILE A 145 -2.26 1.79 -5.77
CA ILE A 145 -0.82 1.53 -5.78
C ILE A 145 -0.33 1.72 -7.21
N THR A 146 0.72 2.52 -7.43
CA THR A 146 1.33 2.74 -8.74
C THR A 146 2.78 2.32 -8.71
N ILE A 147 3.18 1.37 -9.55
CA ILE A 147 4.58 0.94 -9.67
C ILE A 147 5.29 1.81 -10.71
N LYS A 148 6.29 2.58 -10.25
CA LYS A 148 7.19 3.38 -11.07
C LYS A 148 8.43 2.57 -11.41
N CYS A 149 8.72 2.46 -12.71
CA CYS A 149 9.89 1.77 -13.22
C CYS A 149 10.27 2.41 -14.56
N PRO A 150 11.57 2.63 -14.84
CA PRO A 150 12.01 3.23 -16.09
C PRO A 150 11.77 2.29 -17.28
N ASP A 151 11.53 2.87 -18.46
CA ASP A 151 11.08 2.10 -19.64
C ASP A 151 12.15 1.10 -20.11
N HIS A 152 13.44 1.47 -20.05
CA HIS A 152 14.53 0.62 -20.48
C HIS A 152 14.65 -0.67 -19.64
N GLU A 153 14.51 -0.57 -18.32
CA GLU A 153 14.49 -1.75 -17.44
C GLU A 153 13.29 -2.65 -17.74
N LEU A 154 12.12 -2.07 -17.98
CA LEU A 154 10.92 -2.84 -18.32
C LEU A 154 11.07 -3.57 -19.65
N CYS A 155 11.61 -2.91 -20.68
CA CYS A 155 11.88 -3.54 -21.98
C CYS A 155 12.87 -4.72 -21.83
N GLN A 156 13.95 -4.54 -21.06
CA GLN A 156 14.90 -5.61 -20.78
C GLN A 156 14.25 -6.76 -19.99
N ARG A 157 13.46 -6.42 -18.97
CA ARG A 157 12.75 -7.38 -18.14
C ARG A 157 11.73 -8.19 -18.92
N ILE A 158 11.00 -7.59 -19.87
CA ILE A 158 10.02 -8.28 -20.72
C ILE A 158 10.73 -9.13 -21.79
N SER A 159 11.74 -8.58 -22.47
CA SER A 159 12.46 -9.29 -23.53
C SER A 159 13.28 -10.48 -23.04
N GLY A 160 13.71 -10.43 -21.78
CA GLY A 160 14.38 -11.54 -21.09
C GLY A 160 13.46 -12.67 -20.64
N GLN A 161 12.13 -12.54 -20.75
CA GLN A 161 11.20 -13.56 -20.25
C GLN A 161 11.05 -14.71 -21.23
N ARG A 162 10.83 -15.91 -20.69
CA ARG A 162 10.44 -17.07 -21.48
C ARG A 162 9.33 -17.83 -20.78
N GLN A 163 8.48 -18.48 -21.56
CA GLN A 163 7.34 -19.24 -21.03
C GLN A 163 7.55 -20.73 -21.27
N ASN A 164 7.24 -21.56 -20.27
CA ASN A 164 7.08 -23.00 -20.50
C ASN A 164 5.72 -23.22 -21.20
N PRO A 165 5.68 -23.82 -22.41
CA PRO A 165 4.44 -24.01 -23.17
C PRO A 165 3.44 -24.94 -22.48
N ASP A 166 3.90 -25.91 -21.69
CA ASP A 166 3.03 -26.90 -21.04
C ASP A 166 2.42 -26.35 -19.75
N SER A 167 3.22 -25.68 -18.92
CA SER A 167 2.77 -25.15 -17.61
C SER A 167 2.28 -23.71 -17.68
N GLY A 168 2.65 -22.97 -18.73
CA GLY A 168 2.40 -21.54 -18.86
C GLY A 168 3.22 -20.66 -17.91
N VAL A 169 4.14 -21.24 -17.12
CA VAL A 169 4.98 -20.52 -16.16
C VAL A 169 6.00 -19.65 -16.90
N ILE A 170 6.17 -18.42 -16.43
CA ILE A 170 7.09 -17.44 -17.00
C ILE A 170 8.37 -17.41 -16.16
N TYR A 171 9.51 -17.55 -16.82
CA TYR A 171 10.85 -17.49 -16.24
C TYR A 171 11.55 -16.20 -16.66
N GLN A 172 12.20 -15.54 -15.71
CA GLN A 172 13.04 -14.36 -15.98
C GLN A 172 14.41 -14.79 -16.51
N ARG A 173 15.11 -13.89 -17.23
CA ARG A 173 16.45 -14.15 -17.78
C ARG A 173 17.43 -14.71 -16.75
N SER A 174 17.39 -14.20 -15.53
CA SER A 174 18.24 -14.67 -14.42
C SER A 174 18.02 -16.13 -14.02
N GLN A 175 16.88 -16.74 -14.39
CA GLN A 175 16.50 -18.10 -13.98
C GLN A 175 16.81 -19.15 -15.05
N TRP A 176 16.89 -18.75 -16.32
CA TRP A 176 17.05 -19.69 -17.44
C TRP A 176 18.30 -19.46 -18.30
N ASP A 177 18.89 -18.25 -18.30
CA ASP A 177 20.08 -17.94 -19.11
C ASP A 177 21.33 -18.54 -18.45
N PRO A 178 21.97 -19.57 -19.05
CA PRO A 178 23.13 -20.25 -18.46
C PRO A 178 24.27 -19.29 -18.14
N LYS A 179 24.47 -18.26 -18.98
CA LYS A 179 25.57 -17.28 -18.79
C LYS A 179 25.37 -16.41 -17.56
N VAL A 180 24.12 -16.24 -17.12
CA VAL A 180 23.77 -15.46 -15.92
C VAL A 180 23.69 -16.37 -14.71
N THR A 181 23.15 -17.58 -14.85
CA THR A 181 23.09 -18.55 -13.75
C THR A 181 24.47 -19.04 -13.34
N ASP A 182 25.39 -19.22 -14.30
CA ASP A 182 26.74 -19.70 -14.01
C ASP A 182 27.64 -18.60 -13.45
N LYS A 183 27.38 -17.32 -13.77
CA LYS A 183 28.01 -16.18 -13.08
C LYS A 183 27.55 -16.07 -11.63
N ARG A 184 26.25 -16.19 -11.38
CA ARG A 184 25.71 -16.16 -10.01
C ARG A 184 26.11 -17.36 -9.17
N LYS A 185 26.34 -18.52 -9.78
CA LYS A 185 26.96 -19.65 -9.08
C LYS A 185 28.37 -19.31 -8.71
N LYS A 186 29.20 -18.85 -9.65
CA LYS A 186 30.57 -18.44 -9.35
C LYS A 186 30.67 -17.33 -8.30
N GLU A 187 29.77 -16.36 -8.32
CA GLU A 187 29.71 -15.31 -7.31
C GLU A 187 29.30 -15.88 -5.94
N LYS A 188 28.32 -16.81 -5.89
CA LYS A 188 27.97 -17.53 -4.65
C LYS A 188 29.07 -18.47 -4.16
N ASP A 189 29.73 -19.17 -5.07
CA ASP A 189 30.83 -20.08 -4.76
C ASP A 189 32.06 -19.26 -4.27
N GLN A 190 32.20 -18.00 -4.71
CA GLN A 190 33.22 -17.05 -4.23
C GLN A 190 32.86 -16.42 -2.89
N ASP A 191 31.59 -16.05 -2.68
CA ASP A 191 31.13 -15.56 -1.38
C ASP A 191 31.22 -16.68 -0.32
N GLU A 192 30.93 -17.94 -0.69
CA GLU A 192 31.11 -19.12 0.18
C GLU A 192 32.61 -19.44 0.43
N GLU A 193 33.50 -19.22 -0.54
CA GLU A 193 34.96 -19.33 -0.34
C GLU A 193 35.52 -18.18 0.52
N GLU A 194 34.98 -16.95 0.41
CA GLU A 194 35.37 -15.80 1.26
C GLU A 194 34.84 -15.95 2.70
N ASP A 195 33.63 -16.49 2.90
CA ASP A 195 33.08 -16.81 4.22
C ASP A 195 33.88 -17.97 4.88
N GLU A 196 34.32 -18.98 4.11
CA GLU A 196 35.21 -20.05 4.61
C GLU A 196 36.62 -19.52 4.96
N GLU A 197 37.19 -18.57 4.20
CA GLU A 197 38.47 -17.93 4.52
C GLU A 197 38.37 -17.00 5.76
N GLU A 198 37.24 -16.30 5.97
CA GLU A 198 37.00 -15.51 7.19
C GLU A 198 36.78 -16.42 8.43
N GLU A 199 36.13 -17.58 8.28
CA GLU A 199 36.02 -18.59 9.37
C GLU A 199 37.38 -19.22 9.69
N GLU A 200 38.24 -19.50 8.71
CA GLU A 200 39.62 -19.98 8.95
C GLU A 200 40.52 -18.92 9.61
N GLU A 201 40.38 -17.63 9.27
CA GLU A 201 41.11 -16.52 9.93
C GLU A 201 40.61 -16.29 11.38
N GLU A 202 39.32 -16.49 11.67
CA GLU A 202 38.79 -16.46 13.04
C GLU A 202 39.23 -17.69 13.86
N GLU A 203 39.32 -18.88 13.26
CA GLU A 203 39.88 -20.08 13.91
C GLU A 203 41.40 -19.95 14.17
N GLU A 204 42.19 -19.34 13.28
CA GLU A 204 43.62 -19.06 13.52
C GLU A 204 43.84 -17.99 14.62
N GLU A 205 42.95 -17.01 14.78
CA GLU A 205 42.98 -16.05 15.89
C GLU A 205 42.56 -16.70 17.23
N GLU A 206 41.63 -17.68 17.21
CA GLU A 206 41.24 -18.46 18.39
C GLU A 206 42.32 -19.49 18.79
N GLU A 207 43.05 -20.09 17.83
CA GLU A 207 44.19 -20.99 18.11
C GLU A 207 45.41 -20.27 18.72
N GLU A 208 45.62 -18.97 18.46
CA GLU A 208 46.64 -18.15 19.14
C GLU A 208 46.23 -17.76 20.59
N GLU A 209 44.95 -17.82 20.94
CA GLU A 209 44.45 -17.59 22.31
C GLU A 209 44.36 -18.87 23.16
N GLU A 210 44.42 -20.06 22.56
CA GLU A 210 44.30 -21.35 23.28
C GLU A 210 45.62 -22.09 23.60
N GLU A 211 46.79 -21.43 23.52
CA GLU A 211 48.01 -21.90 24.21
C GLU A 211 47.96 -21.70 25.75
N GLU A 212 46.80 -21.79 26.40
CA GLU A 212 46.71 -22.13 27.83
C GLU A 212 45.43 -22.93 28.15
N GLN A 213 45.61 -24.26 28.26
CA GLN A 213 44.84 -25.26 29.02
C GLN A 213 44.01 -26.26 28.22
N ASP A 214 44.64 -27.44 28.13
CA ASP A 214 44.10 -28.76 27.83
C ASP A 214 42.79 -29.16 28.58
N GLU A 215 42.06 -30.05 27.88
CA GLU A 215 41.37 -31.29 28.34
C GLU A 215 39.81 -31.35 28.45
N GLU A 216 39.26 -32.23 27.58
CA GLU A 216 38.03 -33.07 27.67
C GLU A 216 36.65 -32.39 27.45
N GLU A 217 35.66 -32.88 26.69
CA GLU A 217 35.28 -34.23 26.24
C GLU A 217 34.22 -34.16 25.09
N GLU A 218 33.95 -35.31 24.46
CA GLU A 218 33.29 -35.57 23.16
C GLU A 218 31.75 -35.32 23.03
N GLY A 219 31.32 -35.02 21.80
CA GLY A 219 30.30 -35.77 21.04
C GLY A 219 28.80 -35.44 21.20
N GLU A 220 28.13 -35.04 20.10
CA GLU A 220 27.11 -35.83 19.37
C GLU A 220 26.47 -35.02 18.21
N GLU A 221 26.55 -35.59 17.00
CA GLU A 221 25.83 -35.18 15.80
C GLU A 221 24.34 -35.50 15.91
N ASP A 222 23.46 -34.67 15.33
CA ASP A 222 22.23 -35.23 14.75
C ASP A 222 21.69 -34.41 13.57
N GLU A 223 21.64 -35.09 12.42
CA GLU A 223 20.95 -34.70 11.20
C GLU A 223 19.43 -34.64 11.41
N THR A 224 18.75 -33.73 10.70
CA THR A 224 17.43 -33.92 10.04
C THR A 224 16.86 -32.53 9.67
N GLY A 225 16.30 -32.25 8.50
CA GLY A 225 15.96 -33.03 7.34
C GLY A 225 15.14 -32.17 6.36
N GLU A 226 15.35 -32.45 5.07
CA GLU A 226 14.37 -32.33 3.96
C GLU A 226 13.98 -30.94 3.41
N GLY A 227 14.97 -30.24 2.84
CA GLY A 227 14.74 -29.26 1.77
C GLY A 227 14.32 -29.94 0.46
N ARG A 228 13.01 -29.93 0.19
CA ARG A 228 12.32 -30.36 -1.04
C ARG A 228 13.06 -29.96 -2.33
N ARG A 229 13.89 -30.87 -2.89
CA ARG A 229 14.59 -30.70 -4.17
C ARG A 229 13.59 -30.49 -5.30
N LYS A 230 13.37 -29.24 -5.72
CA LYS A 230 12.65 -28.89 -6.95
C LYS A 230 13.45 -29.46 -8.13
N LYS A 231 12.92 -30.49 -8.80
CA LYS A 231 13.47 -31.02 -10.05
C LYS A 231 13.63 -29.86 -11.05
N LYS A 232 14.87 -29.56 -11.45
CA LYS A 232 15.17 -28.56 -12.48
C LYS A 232 14.71 -29.13 -13.82
N GLU A 233 13.61 -28.62 -14.35
CA GLU A 233 13.16 -28.92 -15.72
C GLU A 233 14.21 -28.43 -16.73
N PRO A 234 14.49 -29.16 -17.82
CA PRO A 234 15.45 -28.73 -18.82
C PRO A 234 14.90 -27.53 -19.61
N PHE A 235 15.51 -26.36 -19.46
CA PHE A 235 15.08 -25.08 -20.04
C PHE A 235 15.11 -24.99 -21.59
N HIS A 236 15.40 -26.08 -22.31
CA HIS A 236 15.47 -26.12 -23.77
C HIS A 236 14.11 -25.94 -24.46
N HIS A 237 13.00 -26.19 -23.77
CA HIS A 237 11.65 -26.10 -24.32
C HIS A 237 10.96 -24.75 -24.04
N LEU A 238 11.68 -23.78 -23.47
CA LEU A 238 11.11 -22.47 -23.17
C LEU A 238 10.91 -21.65 -24.44
N VAL A 239 9.70 -21.10 -24.61
CA VAL A 239 9.32 -20.31 -25.79
C VAL A 239 9.29 -18.82 -25.48
N GLN A 240 9.51 -18.00 -26.51
CA GLN A 240 9.33 -16.55 -26.45
C GLN A 240 7.98 -16.20 -27.08
N ARG A 241 7.17 -15.41 -26.38
CA ARG A 241 5.85 -14.99 -26.90
C ARG A 241 5.99 -13.77 -27.79
N PRO A 242 5.00 -13.49 -28.66
CA PRO A 242 4.95 -12.25 -29.43
C PRO A 242 5.08 -10.98 -28.57
N GLU A 243 4.50 -10.95 -27.36
CA GLU A 243 4.65 -9.81 -26.45
C GLU A 243 6.05 -9.64 -25.83
N ASP A 244 6.89 -10.68 -25.88
CA ASP A 244 8.23 -10.67 -25.29
C ASP A 244 9.28 -10.16 -26.30
N PHE A 245 8.91 -9.79 -27.53
CA PHE A 245 9.83 -9.11 -28.44
C PHE A 245 10.01 -7.64 -28.04
N LEU A 246 11.23 -7.12 -28.17
CA LEU A 246 11.60 -5.78 -27.71
C LEU A 246 10.68 -4.70 -28.32
N GLU A 247 10.45 -4.77 -29.63
CA GLU A 247 9.63 -3.81 -30.36
C GLU A 247 8.18 -3.82 -29.86
N ASN A 248 7.65 -5.00 -29.55
CA ASN A 248 6.30 -5.16 -29.03
C ASN A 248 6.19 -4.72 -27.56
N ALA A 249 7.22 -4.97 -26.75
CA ALA A 249 7.30 -4.50 -25.38
C ALA A 249 7.32 -2.96 -25.33
N GLU A 250 8.17 -2.32 -26.15
CA GLU A 250 8.24 -0.86 -26.29
C GLU A 250 6.91 -0.28 -26.72
N LYS A 251 6.28 -0.87 -27.75
CA LYS A 251 4.96 -0.43 -28.21
C LYS A 251 3.90 -0.52 -27.10
N ARG A 252 3.87 -1.60 -26.33
CA ARG A 252 2.92 -1.77 -25.21
C ARG A 252 3.17 -0.77 -24.07
N ILE A 253 4.43 -0.47 -23.78
CA ILE A 253 4.80 0.56 -22.80
C ILE A 253 4.40 1.96 -23.31
N GLY A 254 4.59 2.23 -24.60
CA GLY A 254 4.13 3.46 -25.27
C GLY A 254 2.62 3.64 -25.14
N ILE A 255 1.84 2.63 -25.54
CA ILE A 255 0.36 2.64 -25.42
C ILE A 255 -0.07 2.95 -23.97
N TYR A 256 0.57 2.31 -22.98
CA TYR A 256 0.29 2.60 -21.57
C TYR A 256 0.54 4.07 -21.21
N LYS A 257 1.66 4.64 -21.66
CA LYS A 257 2.04 6.03 -21.36
C LYS A 257 1.14 7.05 -22.04
N ASP A 258 0.68 6.76 -23.25
CA ASP A 258 -0.07 7.72 -24.05
C ASP A 258 -1.57 7.68 -23.74
N ILE A 259 -2.12 6.48 -23.47
CA ILE A 259 -3.56 6.29 -23.29
C ILE A 259 -3.93 6.14 -21.81
N ILE A 260 -3.31 5.20 -21.09
CA ILE A 260 -3.73 4.88 -19.72
C ILE A 260 -3.26 5.95 -18.72
N ARG A 261 -1.99 6.34 -18.79
CA ARG A 261 -1.36 7.20 -17.79
C ARG A 261 -2.09 8.54 -17.60
N PRO A 262 -2.46 9.31 -18.64
CA PRO A 262 -3.15 10.59 -18.44
C PRO A 262 -4.49 10.45 -17.71
N HIS A 263 -5.23 9.38 -18.01
CA HIS A 263 -6.51 9.14 -17.35
C HIS A 263 -6.34 8.61 -15.91
N LEU A 264 -5.31 7.81 -15.65
CA LEU A 264 -4.94 7.42 -14.29
C LEU A 264 -4.51 8.63 -13.45
N GLU A 265 -3.64 9.51 -13.96
CA GLU A 265 -3.25 10.74 -13.27
C GLU A 265 -4.48 11.59 -12.93
N GLY A 266 -5.46 11.66 -13.84
CA GLY A 266 -6.76 12.24 -13.57
C GLY A 266 -7.50 11.55 -12.41
N LEU A 267 -7.60 10.22 -12.40
CA LEU A 267 -8.22 9.46 -11.29
C LEU A 267 -7.51 9.72 -9.95
N LEU A 268 -6.17 9.73 -9.96
CA LEU A 268 -5.34 9.94 -8.77
C LEU A 268 -5.49 11.34 -8.20
N ALA A 269 -5.65 12.37 -9.04
CA ALA A 269 -5.80 13.75 -8.60
C ALA A 269 -7.09 14.02 -7.80
N TYR A 270 -8.15 13.22 -8.02
CA TYR A 270 -9.42 13.36 -7.30
C TYR A 270 -9.49 12.57 -5.99
N GLN A 271 -8.53 11.69 -5.72
CA GLN A 271 -8.50 10.90 -4.49
C GLN A 271 -7.65 11.54 -3.41
N ASP A 272 -8.05 11.34 -2.15
CA ASP A 272 -7.26 11.76 -1.00
C ASP A 272 -5.85 11.15 -1.07
N CYS A 273 -4.80 11.98 -0.95
CA CYS A 273 -3.40 11.56 -1.12
C CYS A 273 -2.97 10.43 -0.16
N ARG A 274 -3.72 10.19 0.93
CA ARG A 274 -3.49 9.08 1.87
C ARG A 274 -3.81 7.70 1.30
N CYS A 275 -4.48 7.68 0.16
CA CYS A 275 -4.89 6.49 -0.56
C CYS A 275 -3.97 6.19 -1.74
N LEU A 276 -2.94 7.01 -2.02
CA LEU A 276 -2.01 6.80 -3.13
C LEU A 276 -0.66 6.29 -2.63
N ILE A 277 -0.21 5.18 -3.21
CA ILE A 277 1.03 4.48 -2.87
C ILE A 277 1.87 4.36 -4.15
N GLU A 278 3.01 5.04 -4.25
CA GLU A 278 3.97 4.94 -5.35
C GLU A 278 5.17 4.01 -5.07
N VAL A 279 5.17 2.81 -5.62
CA VAL A 279 6.23 1.84 -5.40
C VAL A 279 7.34 1.98 -6.44
N ASP A 280 8.60 1.89 -6.02
CA ASP A 280 9.72 1.70 -6.93
C ASP A 280 9.80 0.24 -7.39
N GLY A 281 9.63 0.01 -8.69
CA GLY A 281 9.64 -1.31 -9.32
C GLY A 281 11.03 -1.81 -9.72
N SER A 282 12.09 -1.06 -9.41
CA SER A 282 13.49 -1.51 -9.52
C SER A 282 13.91 -2.42 -8.36
N GLN A 283 13.29 -2.26 -7.19
CA GLN A 283 13.58 -3.05 -5.98
C GLN A 283 12.89 -4.43 -6.00
N GLU A 284 13.43 -5.37 -5.23
CA GLU A 284 12.79 -6.69 -5.09
C GLU A 284 11.41 -6.57 -4.41
N PRO A 285 10.44 -7.42 -4.80
CA PRO A 285 9.08 -7.33 -4.28
C PRO A 285 8.98 -7.44 -2.76
N ASP A 286 9.94 -8.10 -2.10
CA ASP A 286 9.94 -8.32 -0.65
C ASP A 286 10.28 -7.05 0.13
N HIS A 287 11.19 -6.20 -0.36
CA HIS A 287 11.44 -4.87 0.22
C HIS A 287 10.23 -3.93 0.07
N VAL A 288 9.56 -3.99 -1.08
CA VAL A 288 8.31 -3.26 -1.31
C VAL A 288 7.21 -3.74 -0.36
N LEU A 289 7.19 -5.04 -0.07
CA LEU A 289 6.23 -5.62 0.85
C LEU A 289 6.49 -5.23 2.27
N GLU A 290 7.72 -5.19 2.74
CA GLU A 290 8.03 -4.78 4.11
C GLU A 290 7.50 -3.37 4.41
N VAL A 291 7.64 -2.44 3.46
CA VAL A 291 7.08 -1.08 3.51
C VAL A 291 5.55 -1.06 3.47
N THR A 292 4.91 -2.10 2.93
CA THR A 292 3.44 -2.19 2.74
C THR A 292 2.75 -3.23 3.65
N SER A 293 3.50 -3.99 4.46
CA SER A 293 3.04 -5.22 5.13
C SER A 293 2.61 -5.04 6.56
N ASP A 294 2.85 -3.88 7.15
CA ASP A 294 2.32 -3.58 8.47
C ASP A 294 0.81 -3.41 8.39
N LYS A 295 0.09 -4.51 8.66
CA LYS A 295 -1.36 -4.52 8.90
C LYS A 295 -1.79 -3.53 9.98
N ASN A 296 -0.84 -3.15 10.85
CA ASN A 296 -1.04 -2.37 12.05
C ASN A 296 -0.44 -0.96 11.99
N SER A 297 0.27 -0.60 10.92
CA SER A 297 0.87 0.73 10.78
C SER A 297 0.07 1.52 9.76
N THR A 298 -0.37 2.67 10.24
CA THR A 298 -1.27 3.59 9.54
C THR A 298 -0.57 4.12 8.29
N CYS A 299 -1.19 3.95 7.12
CA CYS A 299 -0.80 4.59 5.85
C CYS A 299 0.61 4.24 5.35
N ILE A 300 0.66 3.34 4.38
CA ILE A 300 1.79 3.12 3.49
C ILE A 300 2.11 4.45 2.80
N TYR A 301 3.15 5.14 3.26
CA TYR A 301 3.79 6.22 2.52
C TYR A 301 4.87 5.60 1.66
N CYS A 302 4.73 5.86 0.38
CA CYS A 302 5.78 5.67 -0.59
C CYS A 302 6.85 6.74 -0.48
N TYR A 303 8.08 6.32 -0.73
CA TYR A 303 9.31 7.08 -0.61
C TYR A 303 9.23 8.52 -1.18
N PHE A 304 9.93 9.43 -0.49
CA PHE A 304 10.06 10.88 -0.69
C PHE A 304 8.95 11.77 -0.09
N ASN A 305 8.83 11.76 1.24
CA ASN A 305 9.08 13.00 1.99
C ASN A 305 9.42 12.69 3.46
N LYS A 306 10.55 13.21 3.93
CA LYS A 306 11.02 13.19 5.34
C LYS A 306 10.11 13.97 6.31
N GLN A 307 8.82 14.17 6.02
CA GLN A 307 7.97 15.17 6.69
C GLN A 307 6.74 14.64 7.44
N ASP A 308 6.44 13.34 7.43
CA ASP A 308 5.32 12.80 8.22
C ASP A 308 5.80 12.07 9.48
N GLU A 309 6.61 12.77 10.27
CA GLU A 309 7.12 12.34 11.59
C GLU A 309 6.00 11.83 12.52
N LEU A 310 4.78 12.35 12.37
CA LEU A 310 3.60 11.92 13.13
C LEU A 310 3.30 10.43 12.97
N LEU A 311 3.29 9.93 11.73
CA LEU A 311 2.96 8.52 11.49
C LEU A 311 4.10 7.60 11.89
N ARG A 312 5.34 8.06 11.75
CA ARG A 312 6.54 7.33 12.18
C ARG A 312 6.61 7.19 13.70
N ALA A 313 6.26 8.24 14.44
CA ALA A 313 6.18 8.16 15.90
C ALA A 313 5.09 7.17 16.33
N LEU A 314 3.93 7.21 15.64
CA LEU A 314 2.74 6.45 16.04
C LEU A 314 2.74 4.97 15.60
N SER A 315 3.56 4.58 14.63
CA SER A 315 3.68 3.16 14.21
C SER A 315 4.22 2.26 15.32
N SER A 316 4.93 2.82 16.29
CA SER A 316 5.45 2.11 17.47
C SER A 316 4.38 1.84 18.54
N TYR A 317 3.20 2.46 18.46
CA TYR A 317 2.17 2.36 19.48
C TYR A 317 1.25 1.15 19.25
N LYS A 318 0.90 0.46 20.35
CA LYS A 318 -0.02 -0.68 20.33
C LYS A 318 -1.42 -0.21 19.89
N LEU A 319 -1.90 -0.76 18.77
CA LEU A 319 -3.27 -0.50 18.31
C LEU A 319 -4.31 -1.05 19.29
N ILE A 320 -5.44 -0.35 19.38
CA ILE A 320 -6.62 -0.74 20.19
C ILE A 320 -7.24 -2.05 19.65
N ALA A 321 -7.24 -2.25 18.33
CA ALA A 321 -7.72 -3.49 17.71
C ALA A 321 -7.01 -3.76 16.35
N PRO A 322 -6.97 -5.02 15.87
CA PRO A 322 -6.22 -5.44 14.67
C PRO A 322 -6.61 -4.79 13.33
N ARG A 323 -7.67 -3.97 13.27
CA ARG A 323 -8.03 -3.13 12.11
C ARG A 323 -8.47 -1.72 12.49
N TYR A 324 -8.13 -1.27 13.70
CA TYR A 324 -8.52 0.06 14.15
C TYR A 324 -7.74 1.13 13.38
N ARG A 325 -8.42 1.80 12.45
CA ARG A 325 -7.81 2.85 11.61
C ARG A 325 -7.84 4.20 12.31
N TRP A 326 -6.67 4.70 12.68
CA TRP A 326 -6.51 6.05 13.18
C TRP A 326 -6.77 7.05 12.05
N ARG A 327 -7.77 7.91 12.20
CA ARG A 327 -8.04 8.98 11.22
C ARG A 327 -7.39 10.28 11.69
N ARG A 328 -6.76 11.06 10.80
CA ARG A 328 -6.36 12.42 11.21
C ARG A 328 -7.59 13.21 11.59
N SER A 329 -7.50 13.94 12.70
CA SER A 329 -8.55 14.88 13.06
C SER A 329 -8.67 15.99 12.01
N ARG A 330 -9.78 16.73 12.04
CA ARG A 330 -10.01 17.89 11.15
C ARG A 330 -9.00 19.02 11.36
N TRP A 331 -8.25 18.99 12.45
CA TRP A 331 -7.21 19.95 12.81
C TRP A 331 -5.84 19.59 12.21
N GLY A 332 -5.68 18.40 11.60
CA GLY A 332 -4.41 17.99 11.01
C GLY A 332 -3.30 17.90 12.06
N GLN A 333 -2.24 18.69 11.87
CA GLN A 333 -1.14 18.86 12.84
C GLN A 333 -1.34 20.07 13.76
N VAL A 334 -2.41 20.86 13.62
CA VAL A 334 -2.63 22.04 14.47
C VAL A 334 -3.15 21.60 15.83
N CYS A 335 -2.57 22.17 16.89
CA CYS A 335 -2.98 21.92 18.26
C CYS A 335 -4.38 22.49 18.54
N PRO A 336 -5.42 21.67 18.82
CA PRO A 336 -6.77 22.13 19.12
C PRO A 336 -6.86 22.96 20.42
N VAL A 337 -5.96 22.72 21.38
CA VAL A 337 -5.91 23.48 22.65
C VAL A 337 -5.41 24.90 22.38
N ALA A 338 -4.29 25.05 21.67
CA ALA A 338 -3.76 26.36 21.27
C ALA A 338 -4.74 27.10 20.35
N LEU A 339 -5.39 26.37 19.44
CA LEU A 339 -6.38 26.96 18.52
C LEU A 339 -7.59 27.54 19.27
N LYS A 340 -8.01 26.89 20.37
CA LYS A 340 -9.07 27.43 21.23
C LYS A 340 -8.63 28.68 22.00
N GLU A 341 -7.35 28.76 22.36
CA GLU A 341 -6.74 29.94 23.00
C GLU A 341 -6.48 31.08 21.98
N GLY A 342 -6.61 30.81 20.68
CA GLY A 342 -6.54 31.79 19.58
C GLY A 342 -5.26 31.70 18.74
N ASP A 343 -4.36 30.76 19.05
CA ASP A 343 -3.06 30.62 18.41
C ASP A 343 -3.00 29.41 17.47
N ILE A 344 -2.42 29.58 16.28
CA ILE A 344 -2.12 28.47 15.37
C ILE A 344 -0.73 27.96 15.71
N VAL A 345 -0.66 26.94 16.57
CA VAL A 345 0.59 26.25 16.90
C VAL A 345 0.55 24.84 16.31
N MET A 346 1.63 24.48 15.62
CA MET A 346 1.82 23.12 15.11
C MET A 346 2.16 22.20 16.29
N GLY A 347 1.46 21.07 16.36
CA GLY A 347 1.69 20.04 17.36
C GLY A 347 2.95 19.23 17.05
N ASN A 348 3.56 18.69 18.09
CA ASN A 348 4.65 17.73 17.99
C ASN A 348 4.07 16.29 18.00
N PRO A 349 4.46 15.43 17.05
CA PRO A 349 4.19 13.98 17.05
C PRO A 349 4.30 13.26 18.40
N GLU A 350 5.26 13.64 19.24
CA GLU A 350 5.49 13.03 20.56
C GLU A 350 4.31 13.23 21.52
N PHE A 351 3.54 14.31 21.35
CA PHE A 351 2.37 14.62 22.17
C PHE A 351 1.05 14.30 21.43
N ALA A 352 1.07 13.30 20.55
CA ALA A 352 -0.12 12.85 19.84
C ALA A 352 -1.04 12.02 20.73
N VAL A 353 -2.36 12.20 20.57
CA VAL A 353 -3.38 11.49 21.34
C VAL A 353 -4.54 11.05 20.45
N SER A 354 -5.05 9.85 20.70
CA SER A 354 -6.24 9.32 20.03
C SER A 354 -7.51 9.62 20.86
N PHE A 355 -8.52 10.20 20.22
CA PHE A 355 -9.85 10.39 20.82
C PHE A 355 -10.95 10.19 19.77
N LEU A 356 -11.95 9.35 20.07
CA LEU A 356 -13.07 9.00 19.17
C LEU A 356 -12.63 8.61 17.73
N GLY A 357 -11.60 7.77 17.62
CA GLY A 357 -11.09 7.33 16.31
C GLY A 357 -10.32 8.38 15.53
N LYS A 358 -9.97 9.51 16.16
CA LYS A 358 -9.21 10.59 15.54
C LYS A 358 -7.90 10.87 16.27
N MET A 359 -6.86 11.18 15.50
CA MET A 359 -5.55 11.60 16.00
C MET A 359 -5.49 13.12 16.14
N TYR A 360 -5.09 13.57 17.31
CA TYR A 360 -4.84 14.97 17.63
C TYR A 360 -3.37 15.14 17.97
N VAL A 361 -2.73 16.16 17.40
CA VAL A 361 -1.33 16.47 17.66
C VAL A 361 -1.27 17.73 18.50
N LEU A 362 -0.57 17.68 19.63
CA LEU A 362 -0.55 18.76 20.61
C LEU A 362 0.83 19.40 20.66
N SER A 363 0.86 20.69 21.00
CA SER A 363 2.08 21.50 20.95
C SER A 363 3.06 21.19 22.09
N CYS A 364 2.56 20.75 23.25
CA CYS A 364 3.36 20.51 24.45
C CYS A 364 2.64 19.56 25.42
N GLN A 365 3.37 19.05 26.42
CA GLN A 365 2.83 18.18 27.47
C GLN A 365 1.67 18.82 28.25
N GLU A 366 1.69 20.14 28.47
CA GLU A 366 0.59 20.84 29.16
C GLU A 366 -0.70 20.82 28.34
N ALA A 367 -0.59 21.03 27.02
CA ALA A 367 -1.72 20.93 26.10
C ALA A 367 -2.26 19.50 26.05
N LEU A 368 -1.38 18.50 26.12
CA LEU A 368 -1.75 17.09 26.24
C LEU A 368 -2.55 16.80 27.52
N ASN A 369 -2.05 17.23 28.67
CA ASN A 369 -2.76 17.03 29.93
C ASN A 369 -4.13 17.72 29.94
N LYS A 370 -4.22 18.96 29.42
CA LYS A 370 -5.49 19.69 29.26
C LYS A 370 -6.48 18.94 28.35
N PHE A 371 -6.00 18.44 27.22
CA PHE A 371 -6.83 17.74 26.24
C PHE A 371 -7.32 16.37 26.76
N VAL A 372 -6.43 15.61 27.42
CA VAL A 372 -6.78 14.30 28.02
C VAL A 372 -7.78 14.47 29.15
N LEU A 373 -7.62 15.50 29.98
CA LEU A 373 -8.50 15.76 31.12
C LEU A 373 -9.93 16.14 30.69
N ASN A 374 -10.08 16.95 29.64
CA ASN A 374 -11.39 17.24 29.07
C ASN A 374 -11.30 17.63 27.58
N PRO A 375 -11.46 16.67 26.65
CA PRO A 375 -11.28 16.95 25.22
C PRO A 375 -12.47 17.68 24.59
N ARG A 376 -13.70 17.45 25.08
CA ARG A 376 -14.94 17.97 24.47
C ARG A 376 -14.96 19.50 24.25
N PRO A 377 -14.51 20.35 25.18
CA PRO A 377 -14.50 21.80 25.01
C PRO A 377 -13.64 22.31 23.84
N TYR A 378 -12.66 21.53 23.38
CA TYR A 378 -11.79 21.88 22.25
C TYR A 378 -12.35 21.43 20.91
N LEU A 379 -13.38 20.57 20.93
CA LEU A 379 -13.93 19.88 19.76
C LEU A 379 -15.37 20.29 19.43
N LEU A 380 -16.06 20.98 20.34
CA LEU A 380 -17.45 21.41 20.20
C LEU A 380 -17.58 22.79 19.54
N PRO A 381 -18.66 23.07 18.78
CA PRO A 381 -18.93 24.38 18.21
C PRO A 381 -19.24 25.48 19.27
N PRO A 382 -19.02 26.78 18.97
CA PRO A 382 -18.46 27.31 17.74
C PRO A 382 -16.98 26.96 17.64
N MET A 383 -16.62 26.26 16.55
CA MET A 383 -15.25 25.79 16.37
C MET A 383 -14.36 27.02 16.17
N PRO A 384 -13.19 27.09 16.82
CA PRO A 384 -12.25 28.17 16.54
C PRO A 384 -11.84 28.06 15.07
N VAL A 385 -12.24 29.06 14.28
CA VAL A 385 -11.89 29.17 12.86
C VAL A 385 -10.46 29.67 12.81
N PRO A 386 -9.58 29.12 11.96
CA PRO A 386 -8.22 29.65 11.82
C PRO A 386 -8.29 31.18 11.58
N PRO A 387 -7.52 31.99 12.32
CA PRO A 387 -7.55 33.44 12.20
C PRO A 387 -7.38 33.88 10.74
N CYS A 388 -8.33 34.68 10.26
CA CYS A 388 -8.30 35.22 8.90
C CYS A 388 -7.10 36.15 8.76
N LYS A 389 -6.16 35.80 7.88
CA LYS A 389 -5.01 36.65 7.52
C LYS A 389 -5.40 37.47 6.29
N VAL A 390 -5.46 38.80 6.45
CA VAL A 390 -5.80 39.73 5.38
C VAL A 390 -4.53 40.46 4.96
N PHE A 391 -4.26 40.47 3.65
CA PHE A 391 -3.14 41.21 3.07
C PHE A 391 -3.68 42.30 2.15
N VAL A 392 -3.29 43.55 2.39
CA VAL A 392 -3.75 44.72 1.61
C VAL A 392 -2.62 45.22 0.72
N PHE A 393 -2.76 45.04 -0.60
CA PHE A 393 -1.77 45.47 -1.59
C PHE A 393 -2.22 46.72 -2.38
N GLY A 394 -1.27 47.46 -2.96
CA GLY A 394 -1.55 48.71 -3.67
C GLY A 394 -0.31 49.60 -3.89
N PRO A 395 -0.41 50.71 -4.62
CA PRO A 395 0.66 51.68 -4.83
C PRO A 395 0.94 52.57 -3.59
N PRO A 396 2.11 53.22 -3.45
CA PRO A 396 2.39 54.12 -2.33
C PRO A 396 1.33 55.22 -2.22
N PHE A 397 0.99 55.62 -0.99
CA PHE A 397 -0.08 56.59 -0.65
C PHE A 397 -1.53 56.15 -0.89
N SER A 398 -1.81 54.90 -1.29
CA SER A 398 -3.18 54.42 -1.53
C SER A 398 -3.99 54.11 -0.26
N GLY A 399 -3.59 54.60 0.91
CA GLY A 399 -4.32 54.40 2.18
C GLY A 399 -4.27 52.98 2.76
N ARG A 400 -3.37 52.10 2.29
CA ARG A 400 -3.26 50.70 2.73
C ARG A 400 -3.13 50.53 4.23
N THR A 401 -2.27 51.32 4.86
CA THR A 401 -2.06 51.28 6.32
C THR A 401 -3.33 51.66 7.07
N THR A 402 -4.08 52.64 6.57
CA THR A 402 -5.35 53.08 7.16
C THR A 402 -6.40 51.97 7.07
N ILE A 403 -6.50 51.30 5.92
CA ILE A 403 -7.42 50.17 5.70
C ILE A 403 -7.05 48.97 6.59
N CYS A 404 -5.76 48.62 6.69
CA CYS A 404 -5.31 47.55 7.60
C CYS A 404 -5.70 47.86 9.06
N ASN A 405 -5.50 49.11 9.50
CA ASN A 405 -5.84 49.53 10.86
C ASN A 405 -7.35 49.50 11.12
N GLU A 406 -8.19 49.94 10.18
CA GLU A 406 -9.65 49.86 10.32
C GLU A 406 -10.15 48.41 10.32
N ILE A 407 -9.60 47.54 9.46
CA ILE A 407 -9.94 46.11 9.44
C ILE A 407 -9.57 45.47 10.78
N ALA A 408 -8.39 45.76 11.32
CA ALA A 408 -7.97 45.23 12.61
C ALA A 408 -8.84 45.73 13.77
N GLN A 409 -9.22 47.02 13.78
CA GLN A 409 -10.12 47.56 14.80
C GLN A 409 -11.52 46.92 14.75
N ASN A 410 -12.10 46.79 13.56
CA ASN A 410 -13.46 46.27 13.38
C ASN A 410 -13.56 44.77 13.70
N TYR A 411 -12.51 43.99 13.40
CA TYR A 411 -12.52 42.53 13.57
C TYR A 411 -11.67 42.03 14.73
N LYS A 412 -11.22 42.94 15.63
CA LYS A 412 -10.30 42.63 16.75
C LYS A 412 -9.03 41.89 16.29
N GLY A 413 -8.56 42.22 15.09
CA GLY A 413 -7.32 41.71 14.52
C GLY A 413 -6.09 42.42 15.09
N LYS A 414 -4.92 41.80 14.94
CA LYS A 414 -3.61 42.44 15.16
C LYS A 414 -3.05 42.82 13.78
N VAL A 415 -2.63 44.08 13.61
CA VAL A 415 -1.97 44.59 12.38
C VAL A 415 -0.50 44.23 12.38
#